data_AF-A0A7Z0IZV5-F1
#
_entry.id   AF-A0A7Z0IZV5-F1
#
_cell.length_a   1.000
_cell.length_b   1.000
_cell.length_c   1.000
_cell.angle_alpha   90.00
_cell.angle_beta   90.00
_cell.angle_gamma   90.00
#
_symmetry.space_group_name_H-M   'P 1'
#
loop_
_entity.id
_entity.type
_entity.pdbx_description
1 polymer ?
#
loop_
_entity_poly.entity_id
_entity_poly.type
_entity_poly.pdbx_seq_one_letter_code
_entity_poly.pdbx_strand_id
1 'polypeptide(L)'
;MVDGQRLLALVSILLGSAVQAFPCDQPVVLSNWKSCQIAPLSEEGGAADWKAVPEWTREKAISRFFLNDPRSLANHGLCNAKFHRVVVCWPGWDEGDKNACSYHICDGASWERPKGT
;
A
#
# COMPACT_ATOMS: atom_id res chain seq x y z
N MET A 1 -52.63 9.85 -3.22
CA MET A 1 -51.50 9.55 -4.15
C MET A 1 -50.15 10.12 -3.69
N VAL A 2 -50.11 11.01 -2.69
CA VAL A 2 -48.87 11.69 -2.23
C VAL A 2 -48.06 10.84 -1.22
N ASP A 3 -48.70 9.99 -0.41
CA ASP A 3 -48.01 9.21 0.62
C ASP A 3 -47.14 8.06 0.05
N GLY A 4 -47.60 7.39 -1.00
CA GLY A 4 -46.85 6.29 -1.62
C GLY A 4 -45.54 6.76 -2.27
N GLN A 5 -45.53 7.96 -2.85
CA GLN A 5 -44.36 8.53 -3.52
C GLN A 5 -43.27 8.97 -2.53
N ARG A 6 -43.67 9.50 -1.36
CA ARG A 6 -42.75 9.82 -0.27
C ARG A 6 -42.15 8.57 0.37
N LEU A 7 -42.94 7.51 0.52
CA LEU A 7 -42.46 6.22 1.05
C LEU A 7 -41.43 5.57 0.12
N LEU A 8 -41.70 5.57 -1.19
CA LEU A 8 -40.77 5.07 -2.21
C LEU A 8 -39.45 5.86 -2.25
N ALA A 9 -39.51 7.18 -2.08
CA ALA A 9 -38.31 8.01 -1.99
C ALA A 9 -37.46 7.69 -0.75
N LEU A 10 -38.09 7.52 0.42
CA LEU A 10 -37.41 7.10 1.65
C LEU A 10 -36.78 5.71 1.53
N VAL A 11 -37.48 4.75 0.94
CA VAL A 11 -36.96 3.40 0.67
C VAL A 11 -35.78 3.44 -0.31
N SER A 12 -35.84 4.30 -1.33
CA SER A 12 -34.75 4.47 -2.31
C SER A 12 -33.50 5.10 -1.67
N ILE A 13 -33.68 6.04 -0.74
CA ILE A 13 -32.58 6.66 0.02
C ILE A 13 -31.96 5.64 0.99
N LEU A 14 -32.78 4.84 1.68
CA LEU A 14 -32.32 3.78 2.58
C LEU A 14 -31.57 2.67 1.83
N LEU A 15 -32.04 2.26 0.65
CA LEU A 15 -31.37 1.27 -0.21
C LEU A 15 -30.08 1.81 -0.84
N GLY A 16 -30.05 3.10 -1.22
CA GLY A 16 -28.85 3.77 -1.75
C GLY A 16 -27.77 4.03 -0.70
N SER A 17 -28.13 4.02 0.59
CA SER A 17 -27.20 4.25 1.71
C SER A 17 -26.38 3.01 2.09
N ALA A 18 -26.71 1.83 1.56
CA ALA A 18 -26.06 0.57 1.91
C ALA A 18 -24.76 0.28 1.13
N VAL A 19 -24.34 1.17 0.22
CA VAL A 19 -23.00 1.10 -0.41
C VAL A 19 -22.04 2.06 0.32
N GLN A 20 -22.07 2.03 1.65
CA GLN A 20 -20.92 2.51 2.41
C GLN A 20 -19.85 1.43 2.25
N ALA A 21 -18.94 1.61 1.30
CA ALA A 21 -17.72 0.81 1.25
C ALA A 21 -17.01 1.04 2.60
N PHE A 22 -17.11 0.04 3.49
CA PHE A 22 -16.42 0.12 4.75
C PHE A 22 -14.92 0.10 4.45
N PRO A 23 -14.08 0.73 5.28
CA PRO A 23 -12.62 0.64 5.12
C PRO A 23 -12.12 -0.81 4.97
N CYS A 24 -12.84 -1.77 5.56
CA CYS A 24 -12.60 -3.22 5.47
C CYS A 24 -12.90 -3.83 4.08
N ASP A 25 -13.68 -3.15 3.23
CA ASP A 25 -14.14 -3.67 1.93
C ASP A 25 -13.15 -3.41 0.78
N GLN A 26 -11.99 -2.81 1.06
CA GLN A 26 -10.94 -2.59 0.06
C GLN A 26 -9.92 -3.74 0.11
N PRO A 27 -10.03 -4.77 -0.75
CA PRO A 27 -9.09 -5.88 -0.73
C PRO A 27 -7.69 -5.41 -1.13
N VAL A 28 -6.77 -5.39 -0.16
CA VAL A 28 -5.33 -5.34 -0.46
C VAL A 28 -4.92 -6.72 -0.93
N VAL A 29 -4.78 -6.87 -2.25
CA VAL A 29 -4.35 -8.14 -2.84
C VAL A 29 -2.83 -8.26 -2.71
N LEU A 30 -2.37 -8.91 -1.63
CA LEU A 30 -0.94 -9.07 -1.29
C LEU A 30 -0.12 -9.66 -2.43
N SER A 31 -0.69 -10.57 -3.22
CA SER A 31 0.01 -11.19 -4.36
C SER A 31 0.42 -10.21 -5.46
N ASN A 32 -0.16 -8.99 -5.47
CA ASN A 32 0.26 -7.93 -6.38
C ASN A 32 1.48 -7.15 -5.87
N TRP A 33 1.88 -7.32 -4.61
CA TRP A 33 3.02 -6.66 -4.00
C TRP A 33 4.21 -7.62 -3.92
N LYS A 34 5.38 -7.16 -4.34
CA LYS A 34 6.64 -7.91 -4.32
C LYS A 34 7.79 -6.99 -3.94
N SER A 35 8.94 -7.54 -3.56
CA SER A 35 10.16 -6.72 -3.43
C SER A 35 10.39 -5.89 -4.69
N CYS A 36 10.75 -4.62 -4.50
CA CYS A 36 11.16 -3.74 -5.58
C CYS A 36 12.58 -4.05 -6.09
N GLN A 37 13.36 -4.90 -5.41
CA GLN A 37 14.68 -5.29 -5.89
C GLN A 37 14.57 -6.37 -6.98
N ILE A 38 14.85 -5.99 -8.23
CA ILE A 38 14.81 -6.89 -9.40
C ILE A 38 16.20 -7.26 -9.93
N ALA A 39 17.25 -6.61 -9.44
CA ALA A 39 18.64 -6.94 -9.73
C ALA A 39 19.55 -6.60 -8.54
N PRO A 40 20.81 -7.07 -8.52
CA PRO A 40 21.78 -6.70 -7.50
C PRO A 40 22.03 -5.19 -7.47
N LEU A 41 22.31 -4.66 -6.27
CA LEU A 41 22.79 -3.29 -6.11
C LEU A 41 24.23 -3.18 -6.63
N SER A 42 24.56 -2.00 -7.17
CA SER A 42 25.91 -1.66 -7.60
C SER A 42 26.83 -1.35 -6.42
N GLU A 43 28.13 -1.44 -6.61
CA GLU A 43 29.10 -0.99 -5.60
C GLU A 43 29.15 0.54 -5.52
N GLU A 44 28.96 1.22 -6.66
CA GLU A 44 29.03 2.68 -6.79
C GLU A 44 27.83 3.39 -6.16
N GLY A 45 26.66 2.77 -6.21
CA GLY A 45 25.41 3.32 -5.72
C GLY A 45 24.85 4.48 -6.54
N GLY A 46 23.91 5.22 -5.94
CA GLY A 46 23.26 6.36 -6.57
C GLY A 46 22.58 6.00 -7.89
N ALA A 47 22.94 6.69 -8.98
CA ALA A 47 22.30 6.46 -10.28
C ALA A 47 22.54 5.05 -10.84
N ALA A 48 23.62 4.36 -10.45
CA ALA A 48 23.91 3.01 -10.92
C ALA A 48 22.86 1.99 -10.41
N ASP A 49 22.25 2.25 -9.25
CA ASP A 49 21.23 1.38 -8.66
C ASP A 49 19.87 1.47 -9.34
N TRP A 50 19.66 2.38 -10.30
CA TRP A 50 18.42 2.40 -11.08
C TRP A 50 18.18 1.12 -11.88
N LYS A 51 19.21 0.29 -12.08
CA LYS A 51 19.08 -1.05 -12.68
C LYS A 51 18.54 -2.09 -11.70
N ALA A 52 18.62 -1.83 -10.40
CA ALA A 52 18.16 -2.72 -9.34
C ALA A 52 16.65 -2.64 -9.07
N VAL A 53 15.95 -1.65 -9.65
CA VAL A 53 14.50 -1.42 -9.45
C VAL A 53 13.76 -1.38 -10.78
N PRO A 54 12.44 -1.67 -10.82
CA PRO A 54 11.65 -1.62 -12.04
C PRO A 54 11.68 -0.24 -12.69
N GLU A 55 11.75 -0.19 -14.02
CA GLU A 55 11.88 1.06 -14.77
C GLU A 55 10.71 2.03 -14.52
N TRP A 56 9.48 1.53 -14.38
CA TRP A 56 8.29 2.34 -14.12
C TRP A 56 8.37 3.15 -12.81
N THR A 57 9.24 2.77 -11.86
CA THR A 57 9.38 3.52 -10.61
C THR A 57 10.15 4.84 -10.79
N ARG A 58 10.80 5.02 -11.94
CA ARG A 58 11.52 6.27 -12.31
C ARG A 58 10.58 7.42 -12.65
N GLU A 59 9.29 7.12 -12.89
CA GLU A 59 8.29 8.14 -13.13
C GLU A 59 8.25 9.14 -11.96
N LYS A 60 8.28 10.45 -12.25
CA LYS A 60 8.31 11.50 -11.21
C LYS A 60 7.15 11.43 -10.22
N ALA A 61 6.00 10.91 -10.65
CA ALA A 61 4.84 10.69 -9.81
C ALA A 61 5.08 9.63 -8.72
N ILE A 62 5.99 8.69 -8.98
CA ILE A 62 6.35 7.55 -8.13
C ILE A 62 7.65 7.82 -7.36
N SER A 63 8.69 8.35 -8.04
CA SER A 63 10.03 8.47 -7.46
C SER A 63 10.11 9.34 -6.20
N ARG A 64 9.19 10.28 -6.05
CA ARG A 64 9.04 11.09 -4.83
C ARG A 64 8.77 10.29 -3.55
N PHE A 65 8.18 9.10 -3.65
CA PHE A 65 7.80 8.29 -2.48
C PHE A 65 9.01 7.56 -1.85
N PHE A 66 10.12 7.47 -2.56
CA PHE A 66 11.38 6.90 -2.07
C PHE A 66 12.54 7.91 -2.20
N LEU A 67 12.22 9.21 -2.13
CA LEU A 67 13.20 10.30 -2.18
C LEU A 67 14.11 10.28 -3.43
N ASN A 68 13.63 9.69 -4.53
CA ASN A 68 14.40 9.47 -5.75
C ASN A 68 15.72 8.67 -5.53
N ASP A 69 15.77 7.87 -4.46
CA ASP A 69 16.88 6.97 -4.14
C ASP A 69 16.53 5.51 -4.52
N PRO A 70 17.03 5.01 -5.66
CA PRO A 70 16.76 3.63 -6.06
C PRO A 70 17.30 2.59 -5.07
N ARG A 71 18.33 2.92 -4.27
CA ARG A 71 18.85 2.00 -3.24
C ARG A 71 17.86 1.84 -2.09
N SER A 72 17.29 2.95 -1.61
CA SER A 72 16.20 2.92 -0.64
C SER A 72 15.05 2.06 -1.14
N LEU A 73 14.59 2.28 -2.37
CA LEU A 73 13.50 1.50 -2.94
C LEU A 73 13.86 0.01 -3.08
N ALA A 74 15.06 -0.34 -3.53
CA ALA A 74 15.47 -1.74 -3.64
C ALA A 74 15.48 -2.44 -2.27
N ASN A 75 16.06 -1.82 -1.25
CA ASN A 75 16.20 -2.43 0.07
C ASN A 75 14.90 -2.49 0.89
N HIS A 76 14.02 -1.51 0.70
CA HIS A 76 12.89 -1.27 1.61
C HIS A 76 11.54 -1.25 0.89
N GLY A 77 11.54 -1.35 -0.43
CA GLY A 77 10.35 -1.15 -1.26
C GLY A 77 9.56 -2.42 -1.52
N LEU A 78 8.23 -2.30 -1.40
CA LEU A 78 7.28 -3.19 -2.02
C LEU A 78 6.63 -2.52 -3.23
N CYS A 79 6.67 -3.22 -4.35
CA CYS A 79 6.27 -2.77 -5.67
C CYS A 79 5.00 -3.50 -6.12
N ASN A 80 4.03 -2.72 -6.57
CA ASN A 80 2.83 -3.20 -7.22
C ASN A 80 2.82 -2.77 -8.69
N ALA A 81 3.29 -3.67 -9.55
CA ALA A 81 3.40 -3.41 -10.99
C ALA A 81 2.03 -3.29 -11.68
N LYS A 82 0.95 -3.85 -11.12
CA LYS A 82 -0.39 -3.76 -11.71
C LYS A 82 -0.97 -2.35 -11.63
N PHE A 83 -0.69 -1.64 -10.52
CA PHE A 83 -1.25 -0.32 -10.25
C PHE A 83 -0.21 0.80 -10.18
N HIS A 84 1.06 0.49 -10.51
CA HIS A 84 2.21 1.40 -10.39
C HIS A 84 2.26 2.06 -9.01
N ARG A 85 2.20 1.24 -7.95
CA ARG A 85 2.30 1.73 -6.56
C ARG A 85 3.56 1.21 -5.90
N VAL A 86 4.18 2.04 -5.08
CA VAL A 86 5.30 1.69 -4.22
C VAL A 86 4.95 2.00 -2.78
N VAL A 87 5.47 1.18 -1.87
CA VAL A 87 5.46 1.44 -0.43
C VAL A 87 6.88 1.20 0.05
N VAL A 88 7.41 2.09 0.89
CA VAL A 88 8.75 1.96 1.49
C VAL A 88 8.61 1.62 2.97
N CYS A 89 9.02 0.42 3.35
CA CYS A 89 9.08 -0.03 4.75
C CYS A 89 10.50 0.22 5.27
N TRP A 90 10.71 1.39 5.90
CA TRP A 90 12.00 1.74 6.49
C TRP A 90 12.41 0.76 7.61
N PRO A 91 13.70 0.73 8.03
CA PRO A 91 14.11 -0.07 9.17
C PRO A 91 13.25 0.20 10.42
N GLY A 92 12.85 -0.87 11.10
CA GLY A 92 11.94 -0.79 12.24
C GLY A 92 10.47 -0.69 11.84
N TRP A 93 10.08 -1.21 10.68
CA TRP A 93 8.68 -1.40 10.29
C TRP A 93 8.42 -2.90 10.12
N ASP A 94 7.21 -3.34 10.48
CA ASP A 94 6.76 -4.73 10.37
C ASP A 94 5.52 -4.81 9.45
N GLU A 95 5.13 -6.00 9.02
CA GLU A 95 3.81 -6.18 8.39
C GLU A 95 2.71 -6.16 9.46
N GLY A 96 1.66 -5.36 9.27
CA GLY A 96 0.51 -5.34 10.17
C GLY A 96 -0.33 -6.62 10.12
N ASP A 97 -1.32 -6.74 11.02
CA ASP A 97 -2.24 -7.88 11.03
C ASP A 97 -3.02 -7.98 9.72
N LYS A 98 -2.80 -9.08 8.98
CA LYS A 98 -3.43 -9.39 7.70
C LYS A 98 -4.94 -9.60 7.80
N ASN A 99 -5.45 -9.86 9.01
CA ASN A 99 -6.87 -10.06 9.27
C ASN A 99 -7.56 -8.80 9.78
N ALA A 100 -6.81 -7.73 10.03
CA ALA A 100 -7.38 -6.46 10.45
C ALA A 100 -8.14 -5.82 9.28
N CYS A 101 -9.23 -5.12 9.62
CA CYS A 101 -9.99 -4.29 8.69
C CYS A 101 -9.14 -3.22 7.99
N SER A 102 -8.03 -2.80 8.59
CA SER A 102 -7.04 -1.90 8.01
C SER A 102 -5.70 -2.60 7.97
N TYR A 103 -5.48 -3.45 6.96
CA TYR A 103 -4.17 -4.07 6.77
C TYR A 103 -3.13 -3.01 6.37
N HIS A 104 -2.06 -2.90 7.16
CA HIS A 104 -0.93 -2.01 6.91
C HIS A 104 0.24 -2.82 6.33
N ILE A 105 0.62 -2.52 5.08
CA ILE A 105 1.75 -3.17 4.38
C ILE A 105 3.08 -2.90 5.11
N CYS A 106 3.24 -1.67 5.62
CA CYS A 106 4.25 -1.34 6.61
C CYS A 106 3.49 -0.74 7.80
N ASP A 107 3.54 -1.41 8.93
CA ASP A 107 3.10 -0.92 10.22
C ASP A 107 4.32 -0.46 11.03
N GLY A 108 4.15 0.60 11.81
CA GLY A 108 5.22 1.15 12.62
C GLY A 108 5.74 0.08 13.59
N ALA A 109 7.05 0.10 13.88
CA ALA A 109 7.74 -0.85 14.75
C ALA A 109 6.85 -1.42 15.86
N SER A 110 6.58 -2.73 15.84
CA SER A 110 6.07 -3.44 17.00
C SER A 110 7.22 -3.60 18.02
N TRP A 111 7.79 -2.50 18.50
CA TRP A 111 8.76 -2.50 19.59
C TRP A 111 8.07 -2.65 20.95
N GLU A 112 7.08 -3.55 21.05
CA GLU A 112 6.87 -4.23 22.32
C GLU A 112 7.97 -5.29 22.44
N ARG A 113 9.10 -4.89 23.05
CA ARG A 113 10.11 -5.85 23.50
C ARG A 113 9.39 -6.96 24.28
N PRO A 114 9.78 -8.25 24.14
CA PRO A 114 9.25 -9.28 25.02
C PRO A 114 9.46 -8.82 26.47
N LYS A 115 8.37 -8.68 27.22
CA LYS A 115 8.45 -8.51 28.68
C LYS A 115 8.88 -9.85 29.27
N GLY A 116 10.18 -10.09 29.27
CA GLY A 116 10.84 -11.13 30.05
C GLY A 116 10.82 -12.54 29.44
N THR A 117 12.00 -13.14 29.40
CA THR A 117 12.26 -14.53 29.82
C THR A 117 13.62 -14.53 30.50
#